data_AF-A0A0U1DCY3-F1
#
_entry.id   AF-A0A0U1DCY3-F1
#
_cell.length_a   1.000
_cell.length_b   1.000
_cell.length_c   1.000
_cell.angle_alpha   90.00
_cell.angle_beta   90.00
_cell.angle_gamma   90.00
#
_symmetry.space_group_name_H-M   'P 1'
#
loop_
_entity.id
_entity.type
_entity.pdbx_description
1 polymer ?
#
loop_
_entity_poly.entity_id
_entity_poly.type
_entity_poly.pdbx_seq_one_letter_code
_entity_poly.pdbx_strand_id
1 'polypeptide(L)' 'MDWWTDADRAEFGVRTKALIDQYEKFTPRGLDASHHVNGAFTVGENIGDLGGLSIALLAYQLSLKGQERR' A
#
# COMPACT_ATOMS: atom_id res chain seq x y z
N MET A 1 2.88 19.15 17.11
CA MET A 1 1.47 18.96 17.47
C MET A 1 1.04 17.66 16.84
N ASP A 2 0.64 16.69 17.64
CA ASP A 2 0.05 15.46 17.11
C ASP A 2 -1.41 15.77 16.75
N TRP A 3 -1.80 15.49 15.51
CA TRP A 3 -3.16 15.68 15.01
C TRP A 3 -3.96 14.36 14.98
N TRP A 4 -3.35 13.27 15.42
CA TRP A 4 -3.96 11.95 15.54
C TRP A 4 -4.50 11.73 16.95
N THR A 5 -5.58 10.95 17.05
CA THR A 5 -5.89 10.28 18.31
C THR A 5 -4.99 9.04 18.47
N ASP A 6 -4.79 8.60 19.71
CA ASP A 6 -4.02 7.37 19.99
C ASP A 6 -4.63 6.14 19.31
N ALA A 7 -5.97 6.08 19.21
CA ALA A 7 -6.68 5.00 18.56
C ALA A 7 -6.40 4.97 17.05
N ASP A 8 -6.45 6.13 16.38
CA ASP A 8 -6.15 6.24 14.95
C ASP A 8 -4.70 5.84 14.66
N ARG A 9 -3.77 6.28 15.53
CA ARG A 9 -2.34 5.95 15.41
C ARG A 9 -2.10 4.45 15.57
N ALA A 10 -2.77 3.81 16.53
CA ALA A 10 -2.68 2.37 16.74
C ALA A 10 -3.20 1.58 15.54
N GLU A 11 -4.36 1.94 15.02
CA GLU A 11 -4.98 1.27 13.87
C GLU A 11 -4.15 1.48 12.58
N PHE A 12 -3.59 2.67 12.38
CA PHE A 12 -2.64 2.92 11.30
C PHE A 12 -1.41 2.01 11.40
N GLY A 13 -0.89 1.82 12.62
CA GLY A 13 0.23 0.91 12.89
C GLY A 13 -0.08 -0.54 12.51
N VAL A 14 -1.28 -1.04 12.83
CA VAL A 14 -1.73 -2.40 12.47
C VAL A 14 -1.72 -2.60 10.95
N ARG A 15 -2.30 -1.66 10.20
CA ARG A 15 -2.39 -1.75 8.73
C ARG A 15 -1.03 -1.59 8.07
N THR A 16 -0.21 -0.67 8.57
CA THR A 16 1.17 -0.47 8.11
C THR A 16 1.98 -1.75 8.31
N LYS A 17 1.85 -2.40 9.48
CA LYS A 17 2.52 -3.67 9.75
C LYS A 17 2.10 -4.78 8.78
N ALA A 18 0.81 -4.87 8.45
CA ALA A 18 0.35 -5.88 7.49
C ALA A 18 1.01 -5.71 6.11
N LEU A 19 1.22 -4.46 5.67
CA LEU A 19 1.88 -4.16 4.40
C LEU A 19 3.39 -4.44 4.45
N ILE A 20 4.05 -4.14 5.58
CA ILE A 20 5.45 -4.53 5.82
C ILE A 20 5.58 -6.04 5.71
N ASP A 21 4.78 -6.79 6.47
CA ASP A 21 4.84 -8.25 6.54
C ASP A 21 4.51 -8.92 5.19
N GLN A 22 3.75 -8.24 4.32
CA GLN A 22 3.51 -8.68 2.96
C GLN A 22 4.77 -8.54 2.11
N TYR A 23 5.37 -7.35 2.09
CA TYR A 23 6.52 -7.06 1.23
C TYR A 23 7.80 -7.78 1.71
N GLU A 24 7.94 -8.03 3.01
CA GLU A 24 9.08 -8.77 3.56
C GLU A 24 9.23 -10.18 2.97
N LYS A 25 8.15 -10.74 2.43
CA LYS A 25 8.10 -12.09 1.85
C LYS A 25 8.48 -12.12 0.37
N PHE A 26 8.72 -10.97 -0.25
CA PHE A 26 9.02 -10.91 -1.68
C PHE A 26 10.52 -11.01 -1.95
N THR A 27 10.88 -11.96 -2.80
CA THR A 27 12.20 -12.03 -3.45
C THR A 27 12.04 -11.65 -4.92
N PRO A 28 12.84 -10.71 -5.45
CA PRO A 28 12.83 -10.39 -6.87
C PRO A 28 13.12 -11.63 -7.74
N ARG A 29 12.32 -11.87 -8.79
CA ARG A 29 12.38 -13.09 -9.63
C ARG A 29 13.72 -13.39 -10.32
N GLY A 30 14.70 -12.49 -10.27
CA GLY A 30 16.03 -12.67 -10.84
C GLY A 30 17.16 -12.78 -9.80
N LEU A 31 16.83 -12.77 -8.51
CA LEU A 31 17.78 -12.90 -7.42
C LEU A 31 17.57 -14.22 -6.68
N ASP A 32 18.60 -14.69 -6.00
CA ASP A 32 18.49 -15.85 -5.12
C ASP A 32 17.64 -15.53 -3.87
N ALA A 33 17.26 -16.58 -3.15
CA ALA A 33 16.42 -16.49 -1.95
C ALA A 33 17.12 -15.83 -0.74
N SER A 34 18.42 -15.53 -0.82
CA SER A 34 19.09 -14.75 0.24
C SER A 34 18.74 -13.27 0.18
N HIS A 35 18.17 -12.81 -0.95
CA HIS A 35 17.65 -11.47 -1.11
C HIS A 35 16.14 -11.43 -0.83
N HIS A 36 15.71 -10.39 -0.13
CA HIS A 36 14.30 -10.07 0.03
C HIS A 36 14.10 -8.56 0.01
N VAL A 37 12.88 -8.13 -0.29
CA VAL A 37 12.48 -6.74 -0.12
C VAL A 37 12.47 -6.42 1.37
N ASN A 38 13.07 -5.29 1.74
CA ASN A 38 12.88 -4.69 3.05
C ASN A 38 11.57 -3.88 3.02
N GLY A 39 10.49 -4.53 3.42
CA GLY A 39 9.14 -4.00 3.53
C GLY A 39 9.04 -2.85 4.52
N ALA A 40 9.80 -2.86 5.62
CA ALA A 40 9.84 -1.74 6.56
C ALA A 40 10.47 -0.48 5.92
N PHE A 41 11.52 -0.66 5.13
CA PHE A 41 12.16 0.43 4.39
C PHE A 41 11.27 0.97 3.26
N THR A 42 10.53 0.09 2.58
CA THR A 42 9.70 0.46 1.42
C THR A 42 8.26 0.84 1.77
N VAL A 43 7.84 0.76 3.03
CA VAL A 43 6.44 0.87 3.43
C VAL A 43 5.75 2.18 3.01
N GLY A 44 6.48 3.29 3.00
CA GLY A 44 5.94 4.58 2.56
C GLY A 44 5.53 4.57 1.09
N GLU A 45 6.41 4.06 0.22
CA GLU A 45 6.13 3.90 -1.22
C GLU A 45 5.03 2.87 -1.45
N ASN A 46 5.04 1.75 -0.73
CA ASN A 46 4.01 0.70 -0.86
C ASN A 46 2.61 1.23 -0.49
N ILE A 47 2.51 2.09 0.53
CA ILE A 47 1.25 2.78 0.88
C ILE A 47 0.84 3.72 -0.25
N GLY A 48 1.80 4.47 -0.80
CA GLY A 48 1.60 5.38 -1.93
C GLY A 48 1.06 4.66 -3.18
N ASP A 49 1.66 3.53 -3.55
CA ASP A 49 1.25 2.70 -4.69
C ASP A 49 -0.18 2.16 -4.50
N LEU A 50 -0.44 1.54 -3.35
CA LEU A 50 -1.74 0.95 -3.05
C LEU A 50 -2.85 2.01 -3.02
N GLY A 51 -2.61 3.13 -2.34
CA GLY A 51 -3.56 4.24 -2.26
C GLY A 51 -3.76 4.91 -3.62
N GLY A 52 -2.67 5.20 -4.33
CA GLY A 52 -2.67 5.87 -5.62
C GLY A 52 -3.44 5.09 -6.67
N LEU A 53 -3.15 3.79 -6.82
CA LEU A 53 -3.86 2.94 -7.79
C LEU A 53 -5.34 2.77 -7.44
N SER A 54 -5.66 2.57 -6.16
CA SER A 54 -7.04 2.39 -5.69
C SER A 54 -7.89 3.64 -5.96
N ILE A 55 -7.36 4.81 -5.62
CA ILE A 55 -8.03 6.10 -5.84
C ILE A 55 -8.11 6.43 -7.32
N ALA A 56 -7.06 6.17 -8.10
CA ALA A 56 -7.07 6.39 -9.55
C ALA A 56 -8.13 5.52 -10.24
N LEU A 57 -8.27 4.25 -9.82
CA LEU A 57 -9.30 3.37 -10.34
C LEU A 57 -10.71 3.86 -9.99
N LEU A 58 -10.92 4.29 -8.74
CA LEU A 58 -12.19 4.88 -8.31
C LEU A 58 -12.52 6.16 -9.11
N ALA A 59 -11.54 7.06 -9.24
CA ALA A 59 -11.69 8.31 -10.01
C ALA A 59 -12.04 8.02 -11.47
N TYR A 60 -11.40 7.02 -12.07
CA TYR A 60 -11.74 6.58 -13.42
C TYR A 60 -13.17 6.03 -13.51
N GLN A 61 -13.63 5.21 -12.57
CA GLN A 61 -15.01 4.71 -12.57
C GLN A 61 -16.04 5.85 -12.45
N LEU A 62 -15.75 6.83 -11.59
CA LEU A 62 -16.59 8.02 -11.43
C LEU A 62 -16.61 8.88 -12.70
N SER A 63 -15.49 8.96 -13.43
CA SER A 63 -15.40 9.74 -14.68
C SER A 63 -16.27 9.16 -15.79
N LEU A 64 -16.53 7.85 -15.77
CA LEU A 64 -17.41 7.18 -16.73
C LEU A 64 -18.90 7.47 -16.50
N LYS A 65 -19.32 8.05 -15.36
CA LYS A 65 -20.72 8.40 -15.06
C LYS A 65 -21.72 7.26 -15.33
N GLY A 66 -21.34 6.01 -15.09
CA GLY A 66 -22.18 4.83 -15.33
C GLY A 66 -22.13 4.25 -16.75
N GLN A 67 -21.28 4.77 -17.64
CA GLN A 67 -20.99 4.14 -18.93
C GLN A 67 -20.07 2.94 -18.74
N GLU A 68 -20.33 1.85 -19.47
CA GLU A 68 -19.49 0.64 -19.41
C GLU A 68 -18.07 0.90 -19.95
N ARG A 69 -17.10 0.24 -19.31
CA ARG A 69 -15.71 0.20 -19.76
C ARG A 69 -15.68 -0.56 -21.08
N ARG A 70 -15.41 0.12 -22.19
CA ARG A 70 -15.14 -0.55 -23.48
C ARG A 70 -13.81 -1.29 -23.46
#